data_AF-C3PTQ5-F1
#
_entry.id   AF-C3PTQ5-F1
#
_cell.length_a   1.000
_cell.length_b   1.000
_cell.length_c   1.000
_cell.angle_alpha   90.00
_cell.angle_beta   90.00
_cell.angle_gamma   90.00
#
_symmetry.space_group_name_H-M   'P 1'
#
loop_
_entity.id
_entity.type
_entity.pdbx_description
1 polymer ?
#
loop_
_entity_poly.entity_id
_entity_poly.type
_entity_poly.pdbx_seq_one_letter_code
_entity_poly.pdbx_strand_id
1 'polypeptide(L)'
;SRGFNKKVILKCQEKELVGELPVARYGHTLSVVHSRGKTACVLFGGRSYMSPAERTTENWNCMVDCLPQIYLIDLEFGCCTAHTLPELTDGQSFHLALAREDYVYFLGGHIASTDCRPPRLFRLRVELLLGSPLLSCEILNDGLSITSAIVTPIGSAHEYIIVGGYQSDSQKRMQCTYIALDDVGIRLEPREPPEWSSEINHSRTWFGGTLEKGSALIVVPSGSNSASTDTYYFYQLDFQQEG
;
A
#
# COMPACT_ATOMS: atom_id res chain seq x y z
N SER A 1 15.12 11.78 -40.54
CA SER A 1 15.24 11.17 -39.20
C SER A 1 14.65 9.77 -39.26
N ARG A 2 15.40 8.73 -38.88
CA ARG A 2 14.84 7.36 -38.84
C ARG A 2 13.97 7.25 -37.60
N GLY A 3 12.66 7.13 -37.77
CA GLY A 3 11.72 6.95 -36.68
C GLY A 3 12.02 5.63 -35.95
N PHE A 4 12.42 5.73 -34.68
CA PHE A 4 12.53 4.58 -33.79
C PHE A 4 11.12 4.06 -33.48
N ASN A 5 10.82 2.80 -33.80
CA ASN A 5 9.55 2.18 -33.44
C ASN A 5 9.53 1.94 -31.91
N LYS A 6 8.64 2.63 -31.17
CA LYS A 6 8.52 2.55 -29.71
C LYS A 6 7.72 1.33 -29.21
N LYS A 7 7.63 0.25 -30.00
CA LYS A 7 6.90 -0.96 -29.63
C LYS A 7 7.57 -1.65 -28.44
N VAL A 8 6.82 -1.85 -27.36
CA VAL A 8 7.25 -2.59 -26.15
C VAL A 8 6.66 -4.01 -26.19
N ILE A 9 7.43 -5.02 -25.77
CA ILE A 9 6.96 -6.39 -25.57
C ILE A 9 7.10 -6.71 -24.09
N LEU A 10 6.00 -7.12 -23.46
CA LEU A 10 5.96 -7.51 -22.05
C LEU A 10 6.01 -9.03 -21.92
N LYS A 11 6.57 -9.51 -20.81
CA LYS A 11 6.58 -10.93 -20.43
C LYS A 11 6.14 -11.06 -18.98
N CYS A 12 5.10 -11.86 -18.76
CA CYS A 12 4.68 -12.27 -17.42
C CYS A 12 5.16 -13.71 -17.18
N GLN A 13 5.66 -14.00 -15.99
CA GLN A 13 6.05 -15.35 -15.57
C GLN A 13 5.37 -15.63 -14.23
N GLU A 14 4.55 -16.68 -14.21
CA GLU A 14 4.02 -17.20 -12.96
C GLU A 14 5.16 -17.85 -12.16
N LYS A 15 5.28 -17.48 -10.89
CA LYS A 15 6.26 -18.04 -9.96
C LYS A 15 5.51 -18.97 -9.01
N GLU A 16 5.86 -20.25 -9.06
CA GLU A 16 5.38 -21.21 -8.06
C GLU A 16 6.00 -20.88 -6.70
N LEU A 17 5.16 -20.87 -5.67
CA LEU A 17 5.57 -20.64 -4.29
C LEU A 17 5.41 -21.93 -3.49
N VAL A 18 6.35 -22.18 -2.58
CA VAL A 18 6.36 -23.37 -1.71
C VAL A 18 6.64 -22.97 -0.26
N GLY A 19 6.29 -23.84 0.70
CA GLY A 19 6.47 -23.59 2.13
C GLY A 19 5.21 -23.05 2.80
N GLU A 20 5.35 -22.04 3.66
CA GLU A 20 4.25 -21.46 4.43
C GLU A 20 3.54 -20.37 3.61
N LEU A 21 2.59 -20.80 2.78
CA LEU A 21 1.96 -19.92 1.80
C LEU A 21 0.92 -18.99 2.44
N PRO A 22 0.87 -17.71 2.05
CA PRO A 22 -0.26 -16.86 2.40
C PRO A 22 -1.52 -17.33 1.68
N VAL A 23 -2.66 -17.33 2.39
CA VAL A 23 -3.96 -17.52 1.74
C VAL A 23 -4.23 -16.45 0.67
N ALA A 24 -5.06 -16.79 -0.32
CA ALA A 24 -5.52 -15.87 -1.35
C ALA A 24 -6.21 -14.64 -0.71
N ARG A 25 -5.71 -13.44 -1.03
CA ARG A 25 -6.08 -12.20 -0.35
C ARG A 25 -5.93 -10.97 -1.24
N TYR A 26 -6.58 -9.88 -0.86
CA TYR A 26 -6.49 -8.57 -1.54
C TYR A 26 -6.37 -7.43 -0.51
N GLY A 27 -5.95 -6.24 -0.95
CA GLY A 27 -5.73 -5.12 -0.04
C GLY A 27 -4.54 -5.33 0.93
N HIS A 28 -3.65 -6.27 0.60
CA HIS A 28 -2.36 -6.46 1.26
C HIS A 28 -1.29 -5.61 0.57
N THR A 29 -0.11 -5.49 1.19
CA THR A 29 1.06 -4.89 0.55
C THR A 29 2.14 -5.94 0.32
N LEU A 30 2.97 -5.70 -0.70
CA LEU A 30 4.16 -6.47 -1.01
C LEU A 30 5.31 -5.48 -1.24
N SER A 31 6.41 -5.65 -0.54
CA SER A 31 7.58 -4.78 -0.63
C SER A 31 8.86 -5.59 -0.77
N VAL A 32 9.84 -5.07 -1.49
CA VAL A 32 11.15 -5.73 -1.64
C VAL A 32 12.13 -5.13 -0.64
N VAL A 33 12.85 -5.99 0.08
CA VAL A 33 13.92 -5.59 1.00
C VAL A 33 15.26 -6.13 0.52
N HIS A 34 16.32 -5.40 0.84
CA HIS A 34 17.71 -5.75 0.54
C HIS A 34 18.49 -5.80 1.84
N SER A 35 19.11 -6.94 2.14
CA SER A 35 19.88 -7.11 3.36
C SER A 35 21.10 -7.97 3.09
N ARG A 36 22.29 -7.44 3.40
CA ARG A 36 23.57 -8.15 3.28
C ARG A 36 23.81 -8.78 1.89
N GLY A 37 23.39 -8.07 0.83
CA GLY A 37 23.51 -8.51 -0.56
C GLY A 37 22.47 -9.54 -1.01
N LYS A 38 21.48 -9.85 -0.17
CA LYS A 38 20.33 -10.71 -0.51
C LYS A 38 19.07 -9.89 -0.65
N THR A 39 18.10 -10.43 -1.38
CA THR A 39 16.79 -9.81 -1.62
C THR A 39 15.67 -10.75 -1.22
N ALA A 40 14.63 -10.22 -0.61
CA ALA A 40 13.39 -10.94 -0.32
C ALA A 40 12.18 -10.01 -0.47
N CYS A 41 11.00 -10.58 -0.69
CA CYS A 41 9.76 -9.83 -0.59
C CYS A 41 9.13 -10.01 0.79
N VAL A 42 8.61 -8.91 1.33
CA VAL A 42 7.81 -8.84 2.56
C VAL A 42 6.36 -8.65 2.16
N LEU A 43 5.49 -9.59 2.53
CA LEU A 43 4.05 -9.50 2.37
C LEU A 43 3.37 -9.35 3.73
N PHE A 44 2.42 -8.41 3.84
CA PHE A 44 1.68 -8.18 5.07
C PHE A 44 0.22 -7.79 4.84
N GLY A 45 -0.65 -8.27 5.74
CA GLY A 45 -2.05 -7.90 5.86
C GLY A 45 -2.94 -8.37 4.71
N GLY A 46 -3.98 -7.58 4.45
CA GLY A 46 -5.02 -7.84 3.46
C GLY A 46 -6.23 -8.59 4.01
N ARG A 47 -7.24 -8.75 3.15
CA ARG A 47 -8.48 -9.47 3.43
C ARG A 47 -8.60 -10.71 2.57
N SER A 48 -9.26 -11.71 3.12
CA SER A 48 -9.64 -12.93 2.42
C SER A 48 -11.13 -13.21 2.64
N TYR A 49 -11.71 -14.06 1.80
CA TYR A 49 -13.01 -14.63 2.13
C TYR A 49 -12.91 -15.47 3.41
N MET A 50 -14.04 -15.62 4.09
CA MET A 50 -14.14 -16.54 5.22
C MET A 50 -13.64 -17.94 4.85
N SER A 51 -13.08 -18.63 5.84
CA SER A 51 -12.55 -19.98 5.65
C SER A 51 -13.64 -20.92 5.11
N PRO A 52 -13.30 -21.97 4.34
CA PRO A 52 -14.29 -22.92 3.86
C PRO A 52 -15.15 -23.57 4.95
N ALA A 53 -14.65 -23.62 6.19
CA ALA A 53 -15.37 -24.16 7.35
C ALA A 53 -16.47 -23.21 7.88
N GLU A 54 -16.33 -21.90 7.66
CA GLU A 54 -17.25 -20.86 8.18
C GLU A 54 -18.10 -20.21 7.08
N ARG A 55 -17.74 -20.46 5.81
CA ARG A 55 -18.41 -19.86 4.65
C ARG A 55 -19.69 -20.60 4.29
N THR A 56 -20.78 -19.87 4.22
CA THR A 56 -22.11 -20.29 3.79
C THR A 56 -22.55 -19.48 2.58
N THR A 57 -23.69 -19.83 1.98
CA THR A 57 -24.29 -19.03 0.89
C THR A 57 -24.76 -17.65 1.34
N GLU A 58 -25.08 -17.47 2.63
CA GLU A 58 -25.57 -16.21 3.19
C GLU A 58 -24.43 -15.22 3.43
N ASN A 59 -23.26 -15.71 3.86
CA ASN A 59 -22.06 -14.90 4.06
C ASN A 59 -21.05 -15.04 2.92
N TRP A 60 -21.50 -15.46 1.73
CA TRP A 60 -20.62 -15.86 0.63
C TRP A 60 -19.60 -14.79 0.25
N ASN A 61 -20.01 -13.52 0.29
CA ASN A 61 -19.14 -12.37 -0.06
C ASN A 61 -18.53 -11.68 1.17
N CYS A 62 -18.72 -12.22 2.37
CA CYS A 62 -18.13 -11.67 3.58
C CYS A 62 -16.63 -11.95 3.62
N MET A 63 -15.90 -10.92 4.04
CA MET A 63 -14.44 -10.92 4.07
C MET A 63 -13.98 -10.58 5.47
N VAL A 64 -12.84 -11.16 5.85
CA VAL A 64 -12.17 -10.95 7.13
C VAL A 64 -10.73 -10.53 6.86
N ASP A 65 -10.15 -9.73 7.75
CA ASP A 65 -8.71 -9.47 7.67
C ASP A 65 -7.95 -10.78 7.89
N CYS A 66 -6.85 -10.95 7.14
CA CYS A 66 -5.96 -12.07 7.32
C CYS A 66 -5.22 -11.96 8.66
N LEU A 67 -4.72 -13.09 9.16
CA LEU A 67 -3.86 -13.09 10.33
C LEU A 67 -2.68 -12.12 10.15
N PRO A 68 -2.27 -11.39 11.21
CA PRO A 68 -1.21 -10.38 11.15
C PRO A 68 0.20 -11.00 11.12
N GLN A 69 0.43 -11.90 10.17
CA GLN A 69 1.72 -12.53 9.94
C GLN A 69 2.51 -11.80 8.84
N ILE A 70 3.82 -11.72 9.03
CA ILE A 70 4.76 -11.29 7.99
C ILE A 70 5.17 -12.52 7.18
N TYR A 71 4.99 -12.46 5.87
CA TYR A 71 5.50 -13.49 4.97
C TYR A 71 6.77 -12.99 4.30
N LEU A 72 7.84 -13.78 4.40
CA LEU A 72 9.06 -13.57 3.62
C LEU A 72 9.06 -14.53 2.44
N ILE A 73 9.20 -13.96 1.24
CA ILE A 73 9.17 -14.70 -0.03
C ILE A 73 10.52 -14.50 -0.72
N ASP A 74 11.25 -15.60 -0.90
CA ASP A 74 12.44 -15.66 -1.74
C ASP A 74 12.01 -15.81 -3.21
N LEU A 75 12.33 -14.84 -4.06
CA LEU A 75 11.96 -14.88 -5.48
C LEU A 75 12.87 -15.78 -6.32
N GLU A 76 14.08 -16.10 -5.85
CA GLU A 76 14.99 -17.01 -6.55
C GLU A 76 14.45 -18.43 -6.51
N PHE A 77 14.07 -18.91 -5.31
CA PHE A 77 13.61 -20.28 -5.11
C PHE A 77 12.10 -20.42 -4.95
N GLY A 78 11.35 -19.34 -4.74
CA GLY A 78 9.91 -19.38 -4.46
C GLY A 78 9.57 -19.81 -3.04
N CYS A 79 10.54 -19.83 -2.13
CA CYS A 79 10.32 -20.27 -0.75
C CYS A 79 9.61 -19.19 0.07
N CYS A 80 8.50 -19.54 0.71
CA CYS A 80 7.75 -18.70 1.63
C CYS A 80 7.91 -19.18 3.07
N THR A 81 8.13 -18.25 3.99
CA THR A 81 8.10 -18.47 5.45
C THR A 81 7.20 -17.45 6.10
N ALA A 82 6.45 -17.86 7.13
CA ALA A 82 5.52 -17.02 7.86
C ALA A 82 6.04 -16.72 9.28
N HIS A 83 5.98 -15.46 9.68
CA HIS A 83 6.53 -14.98 10.94
C HIS A 83 5.46 -14.23 11.72
N THR A 84 5.21 -14.67 12.95
CA THR A 84 4.35 -13.97 13.90
C THR A 84 5.20 -13.05 14.76
N LEU A 85 4.82 -11.77 14.85
CA LEU A 85 5.52 -10.76 15.63
C LEU A 85 4.61 -10.28 16.78
N PRO A 86 5.10 -10.20 18.02
CA PRO A 86 4.27 -9.88 19.19
C PRO A 86 3.67 -8.48 19.13
N GLU A 87 4.28 -7.55 18.39
CA GLU A 87 3.80 -6.18 18.20
C GLU A 87 2.57 -6.11 17.28
N LEU A 88 2.31 -7.15 16.48
CA LEU A 88 1.24 -7.20 15.48
C LEU A 88 0.07 -8.06 15.99
N THR A 89 -0.89 -7.42 16.65
CA THR A 89 -2.01 -8.11 17.30
C THR A 89 -3.23 -8.31 16.41
N ASP A 90 -3.48 -7.37 15.49
CA ASP A 90 -4.68 -7.36 14.66
C ASP A 90 -4.33 -7.36 13.19
N GLY A 91 -5.08 -8.13 12.41
CA GLY A 91 -5.07 -8.05 10.95
C GLY A 91 -5.45 -6.64 10.48
N GLN A 92 -4.90 -6.24 9.33
CA GLN A 92 -5.26 -4.96 8.72
C GLN A 92 -5.15 -5.02 7.19
N SER A 93 -5.88 -4.14 6.51
CA SER A 93 -5.91 -4.05 5.05
C SER A 93 -5.89 -2.60 4.57
N PHE A 94 -5.57 -2.40 3.29
CA PHE A 94 -5.52 -1.10 2.61
C PHE A 94 -4.57 -0.08 3.26
N HIS A 95 -3.54 -0.58 3.95
CA HIS A 95 -2.44 0.22 4.50
C HIS A 95 -1.40 0.52 3.40
N LEU A 96 -0.50 1.46 3.68
CA LEU A 96 0.66 1.74 2.85
C LEU A 96 1.87 0.94 3.33
N ALA A 97 2.78 0.63 2.42
CA ALA A 97 4.09 0.07 2.74
C ALA A 97 5.16 0.81 1.93
N LEU A 98 6.22 1.27 2.61
CA LEU A 98 7.36 1.93 1.99
C LEU A 98 8.65 1.23 2.42
N ALA A 99 9.41 0.71 1.45
CA ALA A 99 10.65 0.00 1.72
C ALA A 99 11.88 0.87 1.45
N ARG A 100 12.89 0.71 2.31
CA ARG A 100 14.22 1.30 2.17
C ARG A 100 15.22 0.29 2.74
N GLU A 101 16.11 -0.22 1.88
CA GLU A 101 17.10 -1.24 2.25
C GLU A 101 16.46 -2.45 2.96
N ASP A 102 16.84 -2.73 4.20
CA ASP A 102 16.35 -3.82 5.04
C ASP A 102 15.12 -3.45 5.88
N TYR A 103 14.54 -2.26 5.66
CA TYR A 103 13.36 -1.77 6.39
C TYR A 103 12.12 -1.67 5.51
N VAL A 104 10.96 -1.94 6.13
CA VAL A 104 9.64 -1.62 5.59
C VAL A 104 8.84 -0.85 6.62
N TYR A 105 8.33 0.31 6.22
CA TYR A 105 7.46 1.16 7.03
C TYR A 105 6.01 0.94 6.60
N PHE A 106 5.15 0.58 7.55
CA PHE A 106 3.73 0.37 7.32
C PHE A 106 2.92 1.50 7.94
N LEU A 107 2.01 2.09 7.16
CA LEU A 107 1.24 3.27 7.58
C LEU A 107 -0.26 3.08 7.39
N GLY A 108 -1.02 3.45 8.42
CA GLY A 108 -2.47 3.40 8.41
C GLY A 108 -3.02 1.99 8.25
N GLY A 109 -4.12 1.87 7.51
CA GLY A 109 -4.87 0.65 7.32
C GLY A 109 -6.23 0.67 8.01
N HIS A 110 -7.03 -0.33 7.68
CA HIS A 110 -8.34 -0.58 8.27
C HIS A 110 -8.31 -1.93 9.00
N ILE A 111 -8.91 -1.97 10.18
CA ILE A 111 -9.17 -3.19 10.93
C ILE A 111 -10.67 -3.49 10.81
N ALA A 112 -11.01 -4.58 10.13
CA ALA A 112 -12.36 -4.99 9.81
C ALA A 112 -13.17 -5.41 11.03
N SER A 113 -12.53 -6.08 12.01
CA SER A 113 -13.22 -6.58 13.22
C SER A 113 -13.75 -5.47 14.12
N THR A 114 -13.06 -4.33 14.17
CA THR A 114 -13.41 -3.18 15.00
C THR A 114 -13.89 -1.98 14.20
N ASP A 115 -13.95 -2.11 12.87
CA ASP A 115 -14.27 -1.05 11.92
C ASP A 115 -13.54 0.27 12.19
N CYS A 116 -12.23 0.20 12.39
CA CYS A 116 -11.44 1.37 12.75
C CYS A 116 -10.23 1.58 11.83
N ARG A 117 -9.77 2.83 11.77
CA ARG A 117 -8.55 3.25 11.06
C ARG A 117 -7.57 3.80 12.08
N PRO A 118 -6.81 2.94 12.78
CA PRO A 118 -5.86 3.45 13.76
C PRO A 118 -4.75 4.21 13.03
N PRO A 119 -4.18 5.28 13.64
CA PRO A 119 -3.01 5.98 13.09
C PRO A 119 -1.74 5.15 13.27
N ARG A 120 -1.75 3.90 12.78
CA ARG A 120 -0.65 2.96 12.92
C ARG A 120 0.53 3.43 12.07
N LEU A 121 1.70 3.40 12.70
CA LEU A 121 2.98 3.48 12.03
C LEU A 121 3.90 2.47 12.72
N PHE A 122 4.43 1.54 11.95
CA PHE A 122 5.43 0.62 12.47
C PHE A 122 6.50 0.33 11.43
N ARG A 123 7.69 0.03 11.92
CA ARG A 123 8.86 -0.28 11.15
C ARG A 123 9.21 -1.75 11.35
N LEU A 124 9.23 -2.50 10.26
CA LEU A 124 9.78 -3.83 10.21
C LEU A 124 11.22 -3.75 9.69
N ARG A 125 12.16 -4.39 10.39
CA ARG A 125 13.50 -4.67 9.87
C ARG A 125 13.61 -6.15 9.53
N VAL A 126 14.23 -6.47 8.40
CA VAL A 126 14.43 -7.83 7.91
C VAL A 126 15.91 -8.06 7.62
N GLU A 127 16.59 -8.82 8.47
CA GLU A 127 17.97 -9.23 8.27
C GLU A 127 18.06 -10.62 7.66
N LEU A 128 18.57 -10.71 6.43
CA LEU A 128 18.68 -11.97 5.67
C LEU A 128 20.01 -12.68 5.98
N LEU A 129 20.09 -13.30 7.14
CA LEU A 129 21.26 -14.04 7.62
C LEU A 129 21.50 -15.35 6.83
N LEU A 130 22.65 -16.00 7.07
CA LEU A 130 22.85 -17.39 6.63
C LEU A 130 22.05 -18.30 7.56
N GLY A 131 21.07 -19.03 7.01
CA GLY A 131 20.10 -19.80 7.79
C GLY A 131 18.76 -19.08 7.88
N SER A 132 18.29 -18.81 9.10
CA SER A 132 17.00 -18.14 9.34
C SER A 132 17.11 -16.61 9.26
N PRO A 133 16.12 -15.93 8.66
CA PRO A 133 16.05 -14.48 8.72
C PRO A 133 15.76 -14.01 10.16
N LEU A 134 16.24 -12.82 10.50
CA LEU A 134 15.91 -12.15 11.75
C LEU A 134 14.96 -10.98 11.45
N LEU A 135 13.81 -10.95 12.13
CA LEU A 135 12.82 -9.89 11.99
C LEU A 135 12.72 -9.14 13.32
N SER A 136 12.67 -7.81 13.25
CA SER A 136 12.34 -6.97 14.40
C SER A 136 11.29 -5.94 14.00
N CYS A 137 10.26 -5.78 14.82
CA CYS A 137 9.21 -4.79 14.63
C CYS A 137 9.32 -3.71 15.70
N GLU A 138 9.15 -2.46 15.30
CA GLU A 138 9.09 -1.32 16.20
C GLU A 138 7.84 -0.50 15.89
N ILE A 139 7.01 -0.26 16.89
CA ILE A 139 5.87 0.65 16.79
C ILE A 139 6.38 2.08 16.97
N LEU A 140 6.10 2.94 16.00
CA LEU A 140 6.48 4.34 16.01
C LEU A 140 5.27 5.22 16.34
N ASN A 141 5.54 6.41 16.88
CA ASN A 141 4.52 7.42 17.15
C ASN A 141 4.17 8.21 15.88
N ASP A 142 3.10 9.00 15.94
CA ASP A 142 2.73 9.99 14.91
C ASP A 142 2.41 9.41 13.52
N GLY A 143 1.78 8.23 13.49
CA GLY A 143 1.23 7.65 12.27
C GLY A 143 0.00 8.39 11.73
N LEU A 144 -0.51 7.91 10.59
CA LEU A 144 -1.67 8.50 9.91
C LEU A 144 -2.87 7.55 9.94
N SER A 145 -4.02 8.07 10.34
CA SER A 145 -5.31 7.37 10.22
C SER A 145 -5.82 7.46 8.77
N ILE A 146 -5.32 6.56 7.91
CA ILE A 146 -5.60 6.57 6.47
C ILE A 146 -5.74 5.17 5.88
N THR A 147 -6.56 5.05 4.84
CA THR A 147 -6.70 3.82 4.04
C THR A 147 -6.74 4.14 2.55
N SER A 148 -6.23 3.22 1.72
CA SER A 148 -6.30 3.29 0.25
C SER A 148 -5.72 4.59 -0.33
N ALA A 149 -4.69 5.12 0.31
CA ALA A 149 -4.00 6.31 -0.16
C ALA A 149 -3.05 5.98 -1.32
N ILE A 150 -2.71 6.99 -2.10
CA ILE A 150 -1.76 6.90 -3.21
C ILE A 150 -0.43 7.45 -2.72
N VAL A 151 0.66 6.74 -3.00
CA VAL A 151 2.02 7.17 -2.64
C VAL A 151 2.84 7.34 -3.89
N THR A 152 3.19 8.58 -4.20
CA THR A 152 3.96 8.94 -5.38
C THR A 152 5.38 9.35 -4.98
N PRO A 153 6.44 8.79 -5.59
CA PRO A 153 7.80 9.26 -5.37
C PRO A 153 7.98 10.64 -6.01
N ILE A 154 8.58 11.60 -5.30
CA ILE A 154 8.70 13.00 -5.78
C ILE A 154 10.14 13.52 -5.87
N GLY A 155 11.10 12.95 -5.13
CA GLY A 155 12.41 13.56 -4.93
C GLY A 155 13.59 12.61 -5.08
N SER A 156 14.61 12.82 -4.26
CA SER A 156 15.79 11.95 -4.12
C SER A 156 15.39 10.54 -3.65
N ALA A 157 16.38 9.64 -3.49
CA ALA A 157 16.10 8.27 -3.09
C ALA A 157 15.30 8.24 -1.77
N HIS A 158 14.06 7.74 -1.84
CA HIS A 158 13.12 7.56 -0.73
C HIS A 158 12.34 8.79 -0.22
N GLU A 159 12.07 9.77 -1.09
CA GLU A 159 11.11 10.85 -0.83
C GLU A 159 9.79 10.65 -1.59
N TYR A 160 8.67 10.78 -0.88
CA TYR A 160 7.33 10.49 -1.39
C TYR A 160 6.31 11.56 -1.00
N ILE A 161 5.19 11.58 -1.69
CA ILE A 161 3.98 12.28 -1.26
C ILE A 161 2.81 11.29 -1.17
N ILE A 162 2.10 11.33 -0.05
CA ILE A 162 0.82 10.68 0.14
C ILE A 162 -0.28 11.65 -0.24
N VAL A 163 -1.10 11.22 -1.20
CA VAL A 163 -2.32 11.93 -1.61
C VAL A 163 -3.51 10.98 -1.58
N GLY A 164 -4.68 11.53 -1.32
CA GLY A 164 -5.92 10.78 -1.36
C GLY A 164 -6.12 9.81 -0.19
N GLY A 165 -6.97 8.81 -0.43
CA GLY A 165 -7.40 7.83 0.57
C GLY A 165 -8.59 8.31 1.41
N TYR A 166 -8.84 7.64 2.53
CA TYR A 166 -10.00 7.86 3.38
C TYR A 166 -9.59 7.96 4.85
N GLN A 167 -10.18 8.92 5.56
CA GLN A 167 -10.03 9.10 7.02
C GLN A 167 -11.12 8.32 7.79
N SER A 168 -12.30 8.17 7.18
CA SER A 168 -13.42 7.39 7.69
C SER A 168 -14.25 6.85 6.52
N ASP A 169 -15.27 6.05 6.80
CA ASP A 169 -16.17 5.47 5.79
C ASP A 169 -16.96 6.51 4.98
N SER A 170 -17.15 7.70 5.56
CA SER A 170 -17.88 8.79 4.95
C SER A 170 -16.99 9.97 4.55
N GLN A 171 -15.69 9.93 4.84
CA GLN A 171 -14.79 11.08 4.66
C GLN A 171 -13.51 10.71 3.90
N LYS A 172 -13.38 11.27 2.70
CA LYS A 172 -12.14 11.25 1.92
C LYS A 172 -11.07 12.11 2.62
N ARG A 173 -9.80 11.73 2.48
CA ARG A 173 -8.67 12.51 2.97
C ARG A 173 -8.23 13.57 1.96
N MET A 174 -8.55 14.83 2.21
CA MET A 174 -8.25 15.93 1.27
C MET A 174 -6.83 16.53 1.41
N GLN A 175 -6.07 16.13 2.44
CA GLN A 175 -4.73 16.65 2.73
C GLN A 175 -3.64 15.87 1.98
N CYS A 176 -2.51 16.54 1.71
CA CYS A 176 -1.28 15.90 1.23
C CYS A 176 -0.29 15.74 2.39
N THR A 177 0.52 14.67 2.38
CA THR A 177 1.62 14.50 3.35
C THR A 177 2.88 14.10 2.61
N TYR A 178 3.94 14.88 2.79
CA TYR A 178 5.28 14.51 2.37
C TYR A 178 5.88 13.46 3.33
N ILE A 179 6.60 12.51 2.77
CA ILE A 179 7.35 11.49 3.51
C ILE A 179 8.80 11.48 3.05
N ALA A 180 9.72 11.49 4.00
CA ALA A 180 11.12 11.17 3.78
C ALA A 180 11.50 9.92 4.59
N LEU A 181 12.21 8.99 3.95
CA LEU A 181 12.88 7.90 4.64
C LEU A 181 14.39 8.13 4.61
N ASP A 182 15.00 8.16 5.78
CA ASP A 182 16.44 8.32 5.97
C ASP A 182 16.99 7.25 6.94
N ASP A 183 18.26 7.39 7.32
CA ASP A 183 18.93 6.43 8.22
C ASP A 183 18.41 6.48 9.66
N VAL A 184 17.76 7.60 10.05
CA VAL A 184 17.15 7.76 11.37
C VAL A 184 15.78 7.07 11.39
N GLY A 185 14.99 7.25 10.33
CA GLY A 185 13.70 6.60 10.20
C GLY A 185 12.80 7.22 9.15
N ILE A 186 11.56 7.46 9.54
CA ILE A 186 10.52 8.04 8.70
C ILE A 186 10.11 9.40 9.26
N ARG A 187 10.02 10.41 8.39
CA ARG A 187 9.51 11.74 8.71
C ARG A 187 8.27 12.03 7.88
N LEU A 188 7.20 12.48 8.53
CA LEU A 188 5.93 12.83 7.92
C LEU A 188 5.68 14.32 8.10
N GLU A 189 5.44 15.03 6.99
CA GLU A 189 5.18 16.48 7.02
C GLU A 189 3.90 16.81 6.24
N PRO A 190 2.91 17.46 6.86
CA PRO A 190 1.75 17.96 6.13
C PRO A 190 2.18 18.91 5.01
N ARG A 191 1.53 18.80 3.85
CA ARG A 191 1.71 19.72 2.72
C ARG A 191 0.36 20.31 2.33
N GLU A 192 0.40 21.52 1.81
CA GLU A 192 -0.80 22.15 1.26
C GLU A 192 -1.36 21.30 0.12
N PRO A 193 -2.66 20.98 0.13
CA PRO A 193 -3.28 20.27 -0.98
C PRO A 193 -3.44 21.20 -2.19
N PRO A 194 -3.57 20.63 -3.40
CA PRO A 194 -3.98 21.41 -4.56
C PRO A 194 -5.40 21.97 -4.36
N GLU A 195 -5.76 22.98 -5.16
CA GLU A 195 -7.14 23.43 -5.24
C GLU A 195 -8.01 22.33 -5.86
N TRP A 196 -8.74 21.60 -5.02
CA TRP A 196 -9.62 20.53 -5.46
C TRP A 196 -10.82 21.08 -6.24
N SER A 197 -11.13 20.45 -7.37
CA SER A 197 -12.30 20.80 -8.17
C SER A 197 -13.60 20.51 -7.40
N SER A 198 -14.71 21.09 -7.89
CA SER A 198 -16.02 20.86 -7.29
C SER A 198 -16.40 19.38 -7.32
N GLU A 199 -16.06 18.67 -8.39
CA GLU A 199 -16.38 17.26 -8.60
C GLU A 199 -15.61 16.39 -7.60
N ILE A 200 -14.31 16.66 -7.39
CA ILE A 200 -13.51 15.94 -6.39
C ILE A 200 -14.03 16.19 -4.98
N ASN A 201 -14.36 17.44 -4.65
CA ASN A 201 -14.87 17.80 -3.32
C ASN A 201 -16.19 17.09 -3.00
N HIS A 202 -17.15 17.12 -3.93
CA HIS A 202 -18.48 16.55 -3.72
C HIS A 202 -18.57 15.03 -3.97
N SER A 203 -17.59 14.43 -4.67
CA SER A 203 -17.60 12.98 -4.89
C SER A 203 -17.51 12.23 -3.56
N ARG A 204 -18.30 11.17 -3.39
CA ARG A 204 -18.22 10.30 -2.22
C ARG A 204 -16.94 9.47 -2.21
N THR A 205 -16.48 9.04 -3.38
CA THR A 205 -15.34 8.13 -3.53
C THR A 205 -14.34 8.66 -4.54
N TRP A 206 -13.11 8.20 -4.39
CA TRP A 206 -12.05 8.34 -5.38
C TRP A 206 -11.15 7.12 -5.36
N PHE A 207 -10.40 6.95 -6.43
CA PHE A 207 -9.32 5.98 -6.51
C PHE A 207 -8.28 6.51 -7.50
N GLY A 208 -7.15 5.83 -7.59
CA GLY A 208 -6.08 6.30 -8.42
C GLY A 208 -4.80 5.54 -8.20
N GLY A 209 -3.72 6.10 -8.73
CA GLY A 209 -2.40 5.51 -8.63
C GLY A 209 -1.33 6.48 -9.12
N THR A 210 -0.09 6.11 -8.87
CA THR A 210 1.08 6.82 -9.38
C THR A 210 1.22 6.61 -10.88
N LEU A 211 1.49 7.69 -11.63
CA LEU A 211 1.76 7.62 -13.07
C LEU A 211 3.26 7.50 -13.31
N GLU A 212 3.99 8.55 -12.95
CA GLU A 212 5.44 8.63 -13.01
C GLU A 212 5.96 9.38 -11.79
N LYS A 213 7.28 9.50 -11.67
CA LYS A 213 7.88 10.27 -10.57
C LYS A 213 7.32 11.70 -10.60
N GLY A 214 6.79 12.14 -9.46
CA GLY A 214 6.18 13.46 -9.32
C GLY A 214 4.75 13.56 -9.82
N SER A 215 4.10 12.48 -10.27
CA SER A 215 2.72 12.57 -10.78
C SER A 215 1.81 11.46 -10.26
N ALA A 216 0.53 11.79 -10.04
CA ALA A 216 -0.52 10.86 -9.65
C ALA A 216 -1.79 11.08 -10.47
N LEU A 217 -2.53 10.00 -10.71
CA LEU A 217 -3.86 10.05 -11.28
C LEU A 217 -4.90 9.90 -10.15
N ILE A 218 -5.90 10.78 -10.14
CA ILE A 218 -7.12 10.66 -9.33
C ILE A 218 -8.31 10.49 -10.26
N VAL A 219 -9.19 9.57 -9.90
CA VAL A 219 -10.41 9.26 -10.63
C VAL A 219 -11.59 9.35 -9.68
N VAL A 220 -12.65 10.03 -10.12
CA VAL A 220 -13.92 10.13 -9.39
C VAL A 220 -15.09 9.71 -10.28
N PRO A 221 -16.11 9.03 -9.74
CA PRO A 221 -17.31 8.69 -10.50
C PRO A 221 -18.09 9.96 -10.88
N SER A 222 -18.67 9.98 -12.08
CA SER A 222 -19.49 11.10 -12.57
C SER A 222 -20.87 11.21 -11.93
N GLY A 223 -21.23 10.26 -11.06
CA GLY A 223 -22.53 10.18 -10.40
C GLY A 223 -23.63 9.62 -11.30
N SER A 224 -24.89 9.80 -10.90
CA SER A 224 -26.07 9.30 -11.62
C SER A 224 -26.56 10.25 -12.71
N ASN A 225 -25.73 11.18 -13.18
CA ASN A 225 -26.16 12.22 -14.10
C ASN A 225 -26.35 11.60 -15.50
N SER A 226 -27.61 11.39 -15.90
CA SER A 226 -27.98 10.69 -17.14
C SER A 226 -27.61 11.44 -18.43
N ALA A 227 -27.00 12.62 -18.32
CA ALA A 227 -26.62 13.47 -19.44
C ALA A 227 -25.18 13.20 -19.94
N SER A 228 -24.28 12.62 -19.13
CA SER A 228 -22.92 12.27 -19.57
C SER A 228 -22.80 10.77 -19.83
N THR A 229 -22.20 10.40 -20.97
CA THR A 229 -21.78 9.02 -21.25
C THR A 229 -20.52 8.63 -20.47
N ASP A 230 -19.77 9.62 -19.99
CA ASP A 230 -18.57 9.39 -19.17
C ASP A 230 -18.95 8.91 -17.77
N THR A 231 -18.45 7.73 -17.40
CA THR A 231 -18.67 7.12 -16.07
C THR A 231 -17.72 7.68 -15.01
N TYR A 232 -16.60 8.26 -15.43
CA TYR A 232 -15.53 8.73 -14.55
C TYR A 232 -14.90 10.03 -15.07
N TYR A 233 -14.54 10.91 -14.15
CA TYR A 233 -13.68 12.06 -14.40
C TYR A 233 -12.25 11.73 -13.94
N PHE A 234 -11.27 12.08 -14.76
CA PHE A 234 -9.85 11.80 -14.55
C PHE A 234 -9.08 13.10 -14.32
N TYR A 235 -8.22 13.11 -13.30
CA TYR A 235 -7.44 14.26 -12.88
C TYR A 235 -5.99 13.82 -12.69
N GLN A 236 -5.06 14.53 -13.33
CA GLN A 236 -3.64 14.38 -13.06
C GLN A 236 -3.22 15.42 -12.01
N LEU A 237 -2.43 14.96 -11.04
CA LEU A 237 -1.79 15.79 -10.03
C LEU A 237 -0.29 15.74 -10.26
N ASP A 238 0.35 16.90 -10.30
CA ASP A 238 1.79 17.01 -10.45
C ASP A 238 2.39 17.67 -9.21
N PHE A 239 3.49 17.11 -8.73
CA PHE A 239 4.20 17.50 -7.52
C PHE A 239 5.61 17.94 -7.88
N GLN A 240 5.95 19.17 -7.51
CA GLN A 240 7.29 19.73 -7.70
C GLN A 240 7.97 19.90 -6.34
N GLN A 241 9.28 19.64 -6.32
CA GLN A 241 10.13 19.98 -5.18
C GLN A 241 10.52 21.44 -5.36
N GLU A 242 10.20 22.33 -4.41
CA GLU A 242 10.82 23.65 -4.38
C GLU A 242 12.33 23.43 -4.19
N GLY A 243 13.12 23.99 -5.12
CA GLY A 243 14.57 23.84 -5.16
C GLY A 243 15.31 24.67 -4.12
#